data_AF-A0AAU5QF72-F1
#
_entry.id   AF-A0AAU5QF72-F1
#
_cell.length_a   1.000
_cell.length_b   1.000
_cell.length_c   1.000
_cell.angle_alpha   90.00
_cell.angle_beta   90.00
_cell.angle_gamma   90.00
#
_symmetry.space_group_name_H-M   'P 1'
#
loop_
_entity.id
_entity.type
_entity.pdbx_description
1 polymer ?
#
loop_
_entity_poly.entity_id
_entity_poly.type
_entity_poly.pdbx_seq_one_letter_code
_entity_poly.pdbx_strand_id
1 'polypeptide(L)' 'MERDGMYGWIWRHLPGNAWLRALLSLALVLMAVYVLFQYVFPWAEPLLPFNDVTVDGAGAAVDTAAREGAAR' A
#
# COMPACT_ATOMS: atom_id res chain seq x y z
N MET A 1 -16.79 -32.46 34.12
CA MET A 1 -15.41 -31.94 34.09
C MET A 1 -14.78 -32.57 32.85
N GLU A 2 -15.24 -32.15 31.67
CA GLU A 2 -14.78 -32.71 30.39
C GLU A 2 -14.39 -31.54 29.48
N ARG A 3 -13.22 -30.94 29.74
CA ARG A 3 -12.65 -29.86 28.91
C ARG A 3 -11.39 -30.30 28.14
N ASP A 4 -11.16 -31.60 28.04
CA ASP A 4 -9.91 -32.12 27.46
C ASP A 4 -10.17 -32.87 26.14
N GLY A 5 -11.36 -33.44 25.93
CA GLY A 5 -11.72 -34.17 24.70
C GLY A 5 -12.09 -33.29 23.50
N MET A 6 -12.76 -32.15 23.73
CA MET A 6 -13.18 -31.22 22.66
C MET A 6 -12.04 -30.27 22.22
N TYR A 7 -11.05 -30.04 23.08
CA TYR A 7 -9.90 -29.20 22.78
C TYR A 7 -8.65 -30.00 22.39
N GLY A 8 -8.62 -31.33 22.59
CA GLY A 8 -7.55 -32.21 22.08
C GLY A 8 -7.64 -32.48 20.57
N TRP A 9 -8.85 -32.44 19.99
CA TRP A 9 -9.08 -32.60 18.54
C TRP A 9 -8.73 -31.34 17.73
N ILE A 10 -8.80 -30.16 18.36
CA ILE A 10 -8.38 -28.88 17.75
C ILE A 10 -6.85 -28.73 17.69
N TRP A 11 -6.11 -29.59 18.41
CA TRP A 11 -4.65 -29.57 18.55
C TRP A 11 -3.96 -30.74 17.82
N ARG A 12 -4.56 -31.22 16.73
CA ARG A 12 -4.08 -32.33 15.89
C ARG A 12 -3.18 -31.89 14.71
N HIS A 13 -2.29 -30.90 14.84
CA HIS A 13 -0.88 -31.18 15.21
C HIS A 13 -0.69 -32.65 15.63
N LEU A 14 -0.13 -33.56 14.85
CA LEU A 14 0.89 -33.49 13.80
C LEU A 14 0.79 -34.79 12.95
N PRO A 15 1.37 -34.95 11.73
CA PRO A 15 2.38 -34.12 11.05
C PRO A 15 2.08 -33.78 9.57
N GLY A 16 2.26 -32.51 9.17
CA GLY A 16 2.64 -32.13 7.78
C GLY A 16 1.73 -31.15 7.02
N ASN A 17 2.10 -29.86 7.05
CA ASN A 17 1.95 -28.83 5.99
C ASN A 17 0.81 -27.78 5.99
N ALA A 18 -0.10 -27.70 6.97
CA ALA A 18 -1.04 -26.57 7.05
C ALA A 18 -0.32 -25.21 7.20
N TRP A 19 0.75 -25.18 8.01
CA TRP A 19 1.65 -24.04 8.13
C TRP A 19 2.31 -23.68 6.80
N LEU A 20 2.76 -24.67 6.02
CA LEU A 20 3.37 -24.42 4.72
C LEU A 20 2.36 -23.82 3.75
N ARG A 21 1.12 -24.30 3.74
CA ARG A 21 0.03 -23.72 2.94
C ARG A 21 -0.28 -22.29 3.37
N ALA A 22 -0.35 -22.02 4.67
CA ALA A 22 -0.55 -20.67 5.18
C ALA A 22 0.62 -19.75 4.80
N LEU A 23 1.86 -20.24 4.90
CA LEU A 23 3.07 -19.50 4.53
C LEU A 23 3.14 -19.27 3.01
N LEU A 24 2.73 -20.25 2.20
CA LEU A 24 2.64 -20.12 0.75
C LEU A 24 1.56 -19.11 0.35
N SER A 25 0.37 -19.17 0.97
CA SER A 25 -0.69 -18.18 0.75
C SER A 25 -0.27 -16.78 1.20
N LEU A 26 0.38 -16.67 2.36
CA LEU A 26 0.92 -15.40 2.85
C LEU A 26 1.99 -14.86 1.91
N ALA A 27 2.91 -15.71 1.43
CA ALA A 27 3.91 -15.34 0.45
C ALA A 27 3.29 -14.88 -0.87
N LEU A 28 2.23 -15.57 -1.35
CA LEU A 28 1.48 -15.15 -2.54
C LEU A 28 0.85 -13.77 -2.37
N VAL A 29 0.25 -13.50 -1.20
CA VAL A 29 -0.34 -12.19 -0.89
C VAL A 29 0.75 -11.12 -0.83
N LEU A 30 1.85 -11.38 -0.13
CA LEU A 30 2.98 -10.45 -0.05
C LEU A 30 3.59 -10.17 -1.43
N MET A 31 3.72 -11.20 -2.26
CA MET A 31 4.21 -11.08 -3.64
C MET A 31 3.25 -10.24 -4.48
N ALA A 32 1.93 -10.47 -4.37
CA ALA A 32 0.93 -9.66 -5.08
C ALA A 32 0.99 -8.19 -4.64
N VAL A 33 1.10 -7.92 -3.33
CA VAL A 33 1.28 -6.56 -2.80
C VAL A 33 2.57 -5.93 -3.34
N TYR A 34 3.69 -6.65 -3.30
CA TYR A 34 4.97 -6.16 -3.84
C TYR A 34 4.87 -5.78 -5.31
N VAL A 35 4.26 -6.63 -6.15
CA VAL A 35 4.05 -6.34 -7.57
C VAL A 35 3.11 -5.15 -7.76
N LEU A 36 2.04 -5.05 -6.96
CA LEU A 36 1.12 -3.91 -7.01
C LEU A 36 1.87 -2.60 -6.74
N PHE A 37 2.72 -2.55 -5.71
CA PHE A 37 3.51 -1.36 -5.38
C PHE A 37 4.64 -1.06 -6.37
N GLN A 38 5.37 -2.06 -6.85
CA GLN A 38 6.53 -1.83 -7.73
C GLN A 38 6.19 -1.65 -9.20
N TYR A 39 5.07 -2.22 -9.68
CA TYR A 39 4.67 -2.15 -11.08
C TYR A 39 3.36 -1.40 -11.28
N VAL A 40 2.33 -1.68 -10.48
CA VAL A 40 1.00 -1.09 -10.72
C VAL A 40 0.97 0.36 -10.27
N PHE A 41 1.56 0.71 -9.14
CA PHE A 41 1.66 2.11 -8.71
C PHE A 41 2.38 3.00 -9.72
N PRO A 42 3.60 2.69 -10.22
CA PRO A 42 4.22 3.53 -11.24
C PRO A 42 3.42 3.64 -12.54
N TRP A 43 2.60 2.64 -12.86
CA TRP A 43 1.64 2.74 -13.97
C TRP A 43 0.36 3.50 -13.61
N ALA A 44 -0.04 3.52 -12.33
CA ALA A 44 -1.22 4.19 -11.82
C ALA A 44 -0.97 5.65 -11.39
N GLU A 45 0.27 6.04 -11.11
CA GLU A 45 0.68 7.44 -10.85
C GLU A 45 0.10 8.44 -11.85
N PRO A 46 0.09 8.18 -13.17
CA PRO A 46 -0.52 9.07 -14.17
C PRO A 46 -2.05 9.12 -14.13
N LEU A 47 -2.70 8.11 -13.54
CA LEU A 47 -4.16 7.97 -13.48
C LEU A 47 -4.75 8.49 -12.16
N LEU A 48 -3.90 8.76 -11.16
CA LEU A 48 -4.32 9.31 -9.89
C LEU A 48 -4.40 10.85 -10.00
N PRO A 49 -5.61 11.45 -9.92
CA PRO A 49 -5.81 12.91 -10.00
C PRO A 49 -5.29 13.67 -8.76
N PHE A 50 -4.44 13.03 -7.95
CA PHE A 50 -3.78 13.61 -6.76
C PHE A 50 -2.40 14.20 -7.08
N ASN A 51 -1.80 13.90 -8.25
CA ASN A 51 -0.57 14.57 -8.69
C ASN A 51 -0.86 15.96 -9.31
N ASP A 52 -2.13 16.27 -9.58
CA ASP A 52 -2.62 17.61 -9.94
C ASP A 52 -2.92 18.47 -8.70
N VAL A 53 -2.08 18.38 -7.66
CA VAL A 53 -2.13 19.31 -6.51
C VAL A 53 -1.25 20.55 -6.78
N THR A 54 -1.84 21.52 -7.46
CA THR A 54 -1.71 22.96 -7.12
C THR A 54 -0.32 23.64 -7.21
N VAL A 55 0.49 23.43 -8.25
CA VAL A 55 1.72 24.25 -8.44
C VAL A 55 1.49 25.55 -9.24
N ASP A 56 0.36 25.71 -9.95
CA ASP A 56 0.15 26.90 -10.81
C ASP A 56 -0.18 28.20 -10.05
N GLY A 57 -0.62 28.13 -8.79
CA GLY A 57 -1.06 29.31 -8.03
C GLY A 57 0.06 30.13 -7.38
N ALA A 58 1.14 29.48 -6.94
CA ALA A 58 2.20 30.13 -6.16
C ALA A 58 3.20 30.90 -7.05
N GLY A 59 3.49 30.38 -8.25
CA GLY A 59 4.39 31.03 -9.22
C GLY A 59 3.78 32.31 -9.78
N ALA A 60 2.51 32.28 -10.20
CA ALA A 60 1.84 33.43 -10.79
C ALA A 60 1.74 34.63 -9.82
N ALA A 61 1.48 34.39 -8.52
CA ALA A 61 1.42 35.45 -7.52
C ALA A 61 2.79 36.09 -7.23
N VAL A 62 3.86 35.29 -7.20
CA VAL A 62 5.25 35.77 -7.05
C VAL A 62 5.70 36.57 -8.28
N ASP A 63 5.38 36.10 -9.48
CA ASP A 63 5.68 36.79 -10.74
C ASP A 63 4.92 38.12 -10.87
N THR A 64 3.74 38.23 -10.27
CA THR A 64 2.95 39.47 -10.27
C THR A 64 3.52 40.47 -9.26
N ALA A 65 3.86 40.02 -8.04
CA ALA A 65 4.47 40.86 -7.00
C ALA A 65 5.88 41.35 -7.36
N ALA A 66 6.69 40.50 -8.02
CA ALA A 66 8.02 40.88 -8.51
C ALA A 66 7.95 41.93 -9.63
N ARG A 67 6.97 41.82 -10.55
CA ARG A 67 6.74 42.82 -11.61
C ARG A 67 6.23 44.15 -11.06
N GLU A 68 5.37 44.12 -10.04
CA GLU A 68 4.91 45.34 -9.35
C GLU A 68 6.02 46.03 -8.55
N GLY A 69 6.96 45.27 -7.99
CA GLY A 69 8.13 45.80 -7.30
C GLY A 69 9.18 46.42 -8.23
N ALA A 70 9.32 45.91 -9.45
CA ALA A 70 10.25 46.43 -10.45
C ALA A 70 9.75 47.69 -11.19
N ALA A 71 8.45 47.97 -11.12
CA ALA A 71 7.82 49.14 -11.73
C ALA A 71 7.71 50.35 -10.77
N ARG A 72 8.25 50.24 -9.55
CA ARG A 72 8.40 51.31 -8.55
C ARG A 72 9.85 51.71 -8.43
#